data_AF-A0A963XQH6-F1
#
_entry.id   AF-A0A963XQH6-F1
#
_cell.length_a   1.000
_cell.length_b   1.000
_cell.length_c   1.000
_cell.angle_alpha   90.00
_cell.angle_beta   90.00
_cell.angle_gamma   90.00
#
_symmetry.space_group_name_H-M   'P 1'
#
loop_
_entity.id
_entity.type
_entity.pdbx_description
1 polymer ?
#
loop_
_entity_poly.entity_id
_entity_poly.type
_entity_poly.pdbx_seq_one_letter_code
_entity_poly.pdbx_strand_id
1 'polypeptide(L)' 'MRTALGTDAVAAVGAAAFWWGTGQGGALTSEAARRLDIATAPCGLPDVTLRDQTGAETRM' A
#
# COMPACT_ATOMS: atom_id res chain seq x y z
N MET A 1 -14.73 -10.18 34.13
CA MET A 1 -13.39 -10.76 33.85
C MET A 1 -13.39 -11.68 32.64
N ARG A 2 -14.20 -12.76 32.60
CA ARG A 2 -14.27 -13.67 31.43
C ARG A 2 -14.60 -12.97 30.10
N THR A 3 -15.54 -12.03 30.12
CA THR A 3 -15.92 -11.22 28.94
C THR A 3 -14.79 -10.32 28.47
N ALA A 4 -14.10 -9.63 29.40
CA ALA A 4 -12.94 -8.81 29.07
C ALA A 4 -11.81 -9.62 28.41
N LEU A 5 -11.48 -10.78 28.98
CA LEU A 5 -10.47 -11.68 28.40
C LEU A 5 -10.85 -12.15 26.98
N GLY A 6 -12.14 -12.42 26.74
CA GLY A 6 -12.62 -12.77 25.41
C GLY A 6 -12.49 -11.62 24.41
N THR A 7 -12.86 -10.40 24.83
CA THR A 7 -12.74 -9.20 23.99
C THR A 7 -11.28 -8.92 23.63
N ASP A 8 -10.36 -9.00 24.60
CA ASP A 8 -8.93 -8.75 24.39
C ASP A 8 -8.33 -9.79 23.43
N ALA A 9 -8.71 -11.06 23.56
CA ALA A 9 -8.27 -12.12 22.67
C ALA A 9 -8.73 -11.89 21.22
N VAL A 10 -10.00 -11.53 21.02
CA VAL A 10 -10.55 -11.23 19.68
C VAL A 10 -9.87 -10.00 19.08
N ALA A 11 -9.66 -8.95 19.89
CA ALA A 11 -8.97 -7.74 19.44
C ALA A 11 -7.52 -8.02 19.02
N ALA A 12 -6.78 -8.82 19.80
CA ALA A 12 -5.41 -9.21 19.49
C ALA A 12 -5.33 -10.01 18.19
N VAL A 13 -6.24 -10.98 17.98
CA VAL A 13 -6.30 -11.76 16.74
C VAL A 13 -6.66 -10.88 15.54
N GLY A 14 -7.64 -9.98 15.69
CA GLY A 14 -8.02 -9.04 14.64
C GLY A 14 -6.87 -8.11 14.25
N ALA A 15 -6.15 -7.57 15.23
CA ALA A 15 -4.99 -6.72 15.00
C ALA A 15 -3.86 -7.48 14.28
N ALA A 16 -3.58 -8.73 14.67
CA ALA A 16 -2.57 -9.57 14.02
C ALA A 16 -2.96 -9.89 12.57
N ALA A 17 -4.21 -10.28 12.32
CA ALA A 17 -4.72 -10.55 10.98
C ALA A 17 -4.65 -9.30 10.08
N PHE A 18 -5.03 -8.14 10.61
CA PHE A 18 -4.93 -6.86 9.91
C PHE A 18 -3.47 -6.50 9.57
N TRP A 19 -2.55 -6.69 10.52
CA TRP A 19 -1.13 -6.42 10.34
C TRP A 19 -0.51 -7.26 9.23
N TRP A 20 -0.81 -8.57 9.21
CA TRP A 20 -0.34 -9.44 8.13
C TRP A 20 -1.00 -9.13 6.79
N GLY A 21 -2.30 -8.90 6.77
CA GLY A 21 -3.05 -8.63 5.53
C GLY A 21 -2.62 -7.35 4.82
N THR A 22 -2.05 -6.40 5.54
CA THR A 22 -1.59 -5.11 4.99
C THR A 22 -0.08 -5.08 4.70
N GLY A 23 0.60 -6.23 4.76
CA GLY A 23 2.05 -6.26 4.58
C GLY A 23 2.75 -5.36 5.59
N GLN A 24 2.43 -5.51 6.89
CA GLN A 24 2.98 -4.70 7.98
C GLN A 24 2.65 -3.19 7.87
N GLY A 25 1.46 -2.87 7.37
CA GLY A 25 1.02 -1.49 7.16
C GLY A 25 1.46 -0.86 5.83
N GLY A 26 2.23 -1.58 5.01
CA GLY A 26 2.67 -1.08 3.70
C GLY A 26 1.53 -0.92 2.68
N ALA A 27 0.47 -1.71 2.81
CA ALA A 27 -0.68 -1.75 1.91
C ALA A 27 -1.99 -1.26 2.58
N LEU A 28 -1.90 -0.26 3.46
CA LEU A 28 -3.08 0.31 4.14
C LEU A 28 -4.02 1.08 3.21
N THR A 29 -3.52 1.52 2.06
CA THR A 29 -4.31 2.18 1.02
C THR A 29 -4.08 1.50 -0.31
N SER A 30 -5.06 1.60 -1.22
CA SER A 30 -4.91 1.06 -2.58
C SER A 30 -3.71 1.66 -3.31
N GLU A 31 -3.42 2.94 -3.06
CA GLU A 31 -2.24 3.61 -3.64
C GLU A 31 -0.93 3.08 -3.05
N ALA A 32 -0.87 2.82 -1.75
CA ALA A 32 0.33 2.25 -1.14
C ALA A 32 0.56 0.80 -1.61
N ALA A 33 -0.51 0.01 -1.73
CA ALA A 33 -0.45 -1.33 -2.31
C ALA A 33 0.07 -1.31 -3.75
N ARG A 34 -0.43 -0.40 -4.59
CA ARG A 34 0.04 -0.19 -5.96
C ARG A 34 1.53 0.17 -6.01
N ARG A 35 2.00 1.07 -5.14
CA ARG A 35 3.41 1.47 -5.07
C ARG A 35 4.31 0.31 -4.66
N LEU A 36 3.87 -0.51 -3.71
CA LEU A 36 4.57 -1.73 -3.31
C LEU A 36 4.68 -2.70 -4.47
N ASP A 37 3.60 -2.94 -5.19
CA ASP A 37 3.57 -3.82 -6.36
C ASP A 37 4.56 -3.35 -7.46
N ILE A 38 4.54 -2.05 -7.80
CA ILE A 38 5.50 -1.44 -8.73
C ILE A 38 6.94 -1.57 -8.23
N ALA A 39 7.18 -1.41 -6.93
CA ALA A 39 8.52 -1.53 -6.35
C ALA A 39 9.05 -2.97 -6.41
N THR A 40 8.18 -3.96 -6.22
CA THR A 40 8.54 -5.39 -6.28
C THR A 40 8.65 -5.92 -7.71
N ALA A 41 7.85 -5.39 -8.63
CA ALA A 41 7.81 -5.77 -10.03
C ALA A 41 7.67 -4.52 -10.91
N PRO A 42 8.79 -3.82 -11.19
CA PRO A 42 8.77 -2.63 -12.03
C PRO A 42 8.21 -2.95 -13.42
N CYS A 43 7.21 -2.18 -13.85
CA CYS A 43 6.68 -2.25 -15.20
C CYS A 43 7.34 -1.18 -16.10
N GLY A 44 7.41 -1.48 -17.40
CA GLY A 44 7.93 -0.52 -18.38
C GLY A 44 7.01 0.70 -18.46
N LEU A 45 7.61 1.89 -18.49
CA LEU A 45 6.88 3.12 -18.74
C LEU A 45 6.59 3.23 -20.25
N PRO A 46 5.42 3.76 -20.64
CA PRO A 46 5.13 4.02 -22.05
C PRO A 46 6.01 5.16 -22.56
N ASP A 47 6.44 5.07 -23.82
CA ASP A 47 7.14 6.16 -24.52
C ASP A 47 6.13 7.29 -24.80
N VAL A 48 6.18 8.32 -23.97
CA VAL A 48 5.28 9.48 -24.01
C VAL A 48 6.04 10.78 -23.84
N THR A 49 5.60 11.82 -24.54
CA THR A 49 6.09 13.18 -24.32
C THR A 49 5.33 13.81 -23.16
N LEU A 50 6.07 14.14 -22.10
CA LEU A 50 5.58 14.93 -20.98
C LEU A 50 5.86 16.41 -21.26
N ARG A 51 4.90 17.28 -20.94
CA ARG A 51 5.08 18.73 -20.94
C ARG A 51 4.91 19.24 -19.51
N ASP A 52 5.91 19.96 -19.03
CA ASP A 52 5.86 20.53 -17.68
C ASP A 52 5.04 21.84 -17.64
N GLN A 53 4.95 22.43 -16.45
CA GLN A 53 4.16 23.64 -16.20
C GLN A 53 4.75 24.90 -16.85
N THR A 54 6.05 24.88 -17.19
CA THR A 54 6.77 25.95 -17.89
C THR A 54 6.64 25.81 -19.41
N GLY A 55 6.17 24.65 -19.86
CA GLY A 55 6.00 24.27 -21.25
C GLY A 55 7.21 23.55 -21.84
N ALA A 56 8.20 23.17 -21.02
CA ALA A 56 9.30 22.33 -21.48
C ALA A 56 8.81 20.89 -21.73
N GLU A 57 9.30 20.29 -22.82
CA GLU A 57 8.94 18.94 -23.22
C GLU A 57 10.07 17.95 -22.87
N THR A 58 9.70 16.76 -22.41
CA THR A 58 10.63 15.67 -22.08
C THR A 58 10.02 14.35 -22.53
N ARG A 59 10.84 13.51 -23.17
CA ARG A 59 10.45 12.16 -23.58
C ARG A 59 10.84 11.16 -22.49
N MET A 60 9.90 10.28 -22.13
CA MET A 60 10.14 9.15 -21.22
C MET A 60 10.41 7.86 -21.97
#